data_AF-A0A2E1NS29-F1
#
_entry.id   AF-A0A2E1NS29-F1
#
_cell.length_a   1.000
_cell.length_b   1.000
_cell.length_c   1.000
_cell.angle_alpha   90.00
_cell.angle_beta   90.00
_cell.angle_gamma   90.00
#
_symmetry.space_group_name_H-M   'P 1'
#
loop_
_entity.id
_entity.type
_entity.pdbx_description
1 polymer ?
#
loop_
_entity_poly.entity_id
_entity_poly.type
_entity_poly.pdbx_seq_one_letter_code
_entity_poly.pdbx_strand_id
1 'polypeptide(L)'
;MNIGLCIRVVGLLLMLFSLGTLPSLLMGLNADDGTAAIFGKAFVTTAVSGIILWLSTRQTDTELQIRDGFLITAAFWIVLGGYGALPFIFSEAISVSVTDAIFESVSGLTTTGATVLVGLDDLPQSLLLYRQLLQWLGGIGIIVLAVAVLPMLGIGGVQLYRAESTGPSKDSKLTPRITSTAKAL
;
A
#
# COMPACT_ATOMS: atom_id res chain seq x y z
N MET A 1 -18.55 -6.04 -11.59
CA MET A 1 -17.13 -5.72 -11.34
C MET A 1 -16.85 -4.39 -12.00
N ASN A 2 -16.61 -3.37 -11.19
CA ASN A 2 -16.45 -2.01 -11.67
C ASN A 2 -14.97 -1.67 -11.77
N ILE A 3 -14.41 -1.84 -12.97
CA ILE A 3 -12.99 -1.62 -13.22
C ILE A 3 -12.61 -0.14 -13.04
N GLY A 4 -13.50 0.79 -13.40
CA GLY A 4 -13.28 2.22 -13.22
C GLY A 4 -13.11 2.60 -11.74
N LEU A 5 -13.96 2.05 -10.86
CA LEU A 5 -13.85 2.25 -9.42
C LEU A 5 -12.54 1.66 -8.87
N CYS A 6 -12.15 0.46 -9.33
CA CYS A 6 -10.90 -0.16 -8.91
C CYS A 6 -9.68 0.69 -9.29
N ILE A 7 -9.63 1.19 -10.53
CA ILE A 7 -8.57 2.09 -11.02
C ILE A 7 -8.54 3.38 -10.19
N ARG A 8 -9.70 3.97 -9.88
CA ARG A 8 -9.79 5.17 -9.05
C ARG A 8 -9.17 4.95 -7.67
N VAL A 9 -9.46 3.82 -7.04
CA VAL A 9 -8.91 3.47 -5.73
C VAL A 9 -7.41 3.20 -5.81
N VAL A 10 -6.94 2.47 -6.82
CA VAL A 10 -5.50 2.23 -7.05
C VAL A 10 -4.76 3.56 -7.27
N GLY A 11 -5.33 4.50 -8.03
CA GLY A 11 -4.76 5.83 -8.23
C GLY A 11 -4.62 6.61 -6.92
N LEU A 12 -5.64 6.55 -6.05
CA LEU A 12 -5.59 7.14 -4.70
C LEU A 12 -4.50 6.48 -3.83
N LEU A 13 -4.41 5.15 -3.87
CA LEU A 13 -3.39 4.39 -3.12
C LEU A 13 -1.97 4.74 -3.59
N LEU A 14 -1.74 4.91 -4.90
CA LEU A 14 -0.45 5.37 -5.42
C LEU A 14 -0.10 6.78 -4.95
N MET A 15 -1.06 7.71 -4.95
CA MET A 15 -0.82 9.06 -4.42
C MET A 15 -0.46 9.01 -2.93
N LEU A 16 -1.18 8.24 -2.12
CA LEU A 16 -0.85 8.06 -0.70
C LEU A 16 0.50 7.38 -0.49
N PHE A 17 0.80 6.34 -1.27
CA PHE A 17 2.07 5.62 -1.22
C PHE A 17 3.25 6.51 -1.59
N SER A 18 3.06 7.43 -2.55
CA SER A 18 4.09 8.42 -2.90
C SER A 18 4.46 9.30 -1.70
N LEU A 19 3.51 9.69 -0.85
CA LEU A 19 3.83 10.45 0.37
C LEU A 19 4.73 9.66 1.33
N GLY A 20 4.64 8.34 1.32
CA GLY A 20 5.50 7.45 2.09
C GLY A 20 6.99 7.48 1.70
N THR A 21 7.33 8.02 0.53
CA THR A 21 8.74 8.21 0.13
C THR A 21 9.35 9.53 0.63
N LEU A 22 8.52 10.48 1.09
CA LEU A 22 8.97 11.79 1.54
C LEU A 22 9.93 11.73 2.74
N PRO A 23 9.73 10.88 3.77
CA PRO A 23 10.68 10.82 4.88
C PRO A 23 12.09 10.42 4.42
N SER A 24 12.21 9.46 3.50
CA SER A 24 13.49 9.08 2.90
C SER A 24 14.08 10.17 2.01
N LEU A 25 13.25 10.90 1.27
CA LEU A 25 13.69 12.08 0.51
C LEU A 25 14.29 13.15 1.43
N LEU A 26 13.58 13.50 2.51
CA LEU A 26 14.03 14.48 3.49
C LEU A 26 15.31 14.01 4.19
N MET A 27 15.42 12.73 4.50
CA MET A 27 16.63 12.15 5.06
C MET A 27 17.81 12.26 4.09
N GLY A 28 17.61 11.94 2.81
CA GLY A 28 18.66 12.06 1.79
C GLY A 28 19.10 13.50 1.56
N LEU A 29 18.20 14.48 1.68
CA LEU A 29 18.54 15.91 1.62
C LEU A 29 19.34 16.36 2.86
N ASN A 30 18.98 15.89 4.04
CA ASN A 30 19.66 16.27 5.29
C ASN A 30 21.03 15.60 5.45
N ALA A 31 21.15 14.34 5.03
CA ALA A 31 22.38 13.56 5.11
C ALA A 31 23.34 13.80 3.95
N ASP A 32 22.88 14.49 2.89
CA ASP A 32 23.62 14.72 1.63
C ASP A 32 24.24 13.43 1.05
N ASP A 33 23.48 12.33 1.13
CA ASP A 33 23.95 10.98 0.79
C ASP A 33 23.77 10.62 -0.70
N GLY A 34 23.47 11.61 -1.54
CA GLY A 34 23.26 11.45 -2.98
C GLY A 34 21.93 10.82 -3.39
N THR A 35 21.08 10.40 -2.45
CA THR A 35 19.84 9.68 -2.78
C THR A 35 18.60 10.55 -2.97
N ALA A 36 18.66 11.84 -2.60
CA ALA A 36 17.51 12.73 -2.67
C ALA A 36 16.90 12.79 -4.08
N ALA A 37 17.73 12.81 -5.13
CA ALA A 37 17.26 12.81 -6.52
C ALA A 37 16.49 11.53 -6.87
N ILE A 38 16.90 10.37 -6.33
CA ILE A 38 16.26 9.07 -6.54
C ILE A 38 14.86 9.08 -5.94
N PHE A 39 14.74 9.46 -4.67
CA PHE A 39 13.44 9.53 -3.99
C PHE A 39 12.53 10.60 -4.57
N GLY A 40 13.08 11.73 -5.02
CA GLY A 40 12.33 12.77 -5.72
C GLY A 40 11.76 12.29 -7.05
N LYS A 41 12.55 11.58 -7.86
CA LYS A 41 12.07 10.95 -9.10
C LYS A 41 10.97 9.93 -8.79
N ALA A 42 11.19 9.03 -7.85
CA ALA A 42 10.21 8.01 -7.46
C ALA A 42 8.90 8.62 -6.92
N PHE A 43 8.99 9.69 -6.12
CA PHE A 43 7.84 10.46 -5.65
C PHE A 43 7.02 10.99 -6.83
N VAL A 44 7.66 11.76 -7.73
CA VAL A 44 6.97 12.40 -8.86
C VAL A 44 6.37 11.36 -9.79
N THR A 45 7.10 10.30 -10.15
CA THR A 45 6.58 9.25 -11.04
C THR A 45 5.37 8.54 -10.43
N THR A 46 5.43 8.22 -9.14
CA THR A 46 4.33 7.52 -8.44
C THR A 46 3.11 8.43 -8.29
N ALA A 47 3.33 9.68 -7.86
CA ALA A 47 2.26 10.66 -7.67
C ALA A 47 1.56 11.00 -8.99
N VAL A 48 2.31 11.26 -10.05
CA VAL A 48 1.76 11.57 -11.39
C VAL A 48 0.98 10.38 -11.94
N SER A 49 1.50 9.16 -11.85
CA SER A 49 0.76 7.96 -12.25
C SER A 49 -0.56 7.82 -11.47
N GLY A 50 -0.53 8.03 -10.15
CA GLY A 50 -1.72 8.01 -9.31
C GLY A 50 -2.76 9.06 -9.70
N ILE A 51 -2.32 10.30 -9.96
CA ILE A 51 -3.16 11.41 -10.42
C ILE A 51 -3.80 11.08 -11.78
N ILE A 52 -3.03 10.56 -12.74
CA ILE A 52 -3.54 10.20 -14.07
C ILE A 52 -4.62 9.13 -13.98
N LEU A 53 -4.40 8.06 -13.20
CA LEU A 53 -5.37 6.98 -13.01
C LEU A 53 -6.65 7.50 -12.33
N TRP A 54 -6.50 8.35 -11.32
CA TRP A 54 -7.62 8.95 -10.61
C TRP A 54 -8.44 9.90 -11.50
N LEU A 55 -7.78 10.77 -12.27
CA LEU A 55 -8.45 11.70 -13.19
C LEU A 55 -9.21 10.95 -14.28
N SER A 56 -8.64 9.87 -14.82
CA SER A 56 -9.25 9.04 -15.86
C SER A 56 -10.56 8.36 -15.42
N THR A 57 -10.82 8.29 -14.11
CA THR A 57 -11.96 7.57 -13.53
C THR A 57 -12.79 8.42 -12.56
N ARG A 58 -12.62 9.74 -12.61
CA ARG A 58 -13.27 10.67 -11.68
C ARG A 58 -14.80 10.69 -11.78
N GLN A 59 -15.36 10.35 -12.95
CA GLN A 59 -16.81 10.34 -13.21
C GLN A 59 -17.48 9.02 -12.82
N THR A 60 -16.73 8.05 -12.28
CA THR A 60 -17.30 6.75 -11.89
C THR A 60 -18.07 6.89 -10.57
N ASP A 61 -19.41 6.86 -10.66
CA ASP A 61 -20.35 6.97 -9.54
C ASP A 61 -21.06 5.63 -9.32
N THR A 62 -20.35 4.68 -8.72
CA THR A 62 -20.85 3.32 -8.51
C THR A 62 -20.46 2.82 -7.13
N GLU A 63 -21.37 2.10 -6.50
CA GLU A 63 -21.13 1.52 -5.18
C GLU A 63 -20.12 0.37 -5.25
N LEU A 64 -19.26 0.30 -4.22
CA LEU A 64 -18.20 -0.69 -4.13
C LEU A 64 -18.80 -2.06 -3.78
N GLN A 65 -18.66 -3.03 -4.68
CA GLN A 65 -19.10 -4.40 -4.45
C GLN A 65 -18.00 -5.25 -3.82
N ILE A 66 -18.36 -6.34 -3.15
CA ILE A 66 -17.40 -7.28 -2.54
C ILE A 66 -16.35 -7.77 -3.55
N ARG A 67 -16.78 -8.06 -4.79
CA ARG A 67 -15.89 -8.50 -5.89
C ARG A 67 -14.83 -7.46 -6.25
N ASP A 68 -15.17 -6.17 -6.14
CA ASP A 68 -14.25 -5.08 -6.41
C ASP A 68 -13.21 -4.98 -5.28
N GLY A 69 -13.59 -5.25 -4.03
CA GLY A 69 -12.67 -5.32 -2.89
C GLY A 69 -11.56 -6.37 -3.05
N PHE A 70 -11.88 -7.56 -3.58
CA PHE A 70 -10.87 -8.58 -3.90
C PHE A 70 -9.89 -8.11 -4.97
N LEU A 71 -10.41 -7.48 -6.04
CA LEU A 71 -9.57 -6.98 -7.12
C LEU A 71 -8.66 -5.84 -6.64
N ILE A 72 -9.20 -4.91 -5.84
CA ILE A 72 -8.43 -3.81 -5.23
C ILE A 72 -7.33 -4.37 -4.32
N THR A 73 -7.63 -5.41 -3.54
CA THR A 73 -6.65 -6.04 -2.66
C THR A 73 -5.50 -6.68 -3.44
N ALA A 74 -5.81 -7.43 -4.51
CA ALA A 74 -4.77 -8.02 -5.36
C ALA A 74 -3.95 -6.93 -6.08
N ALA A 75 -4.63 -5.90 -6.61
CA ALA A 75 -3.98 -4.78 -7.28
C ALA A 75 -3.10 -3.97 -6.33
N PHE A 76 -3.49 -3.80 -5.06
CA PHE A 76 -2.70 -3.10 -4.04
C PHE A 76 -1.30 -3.70 -3.94
N TRP A 77 -1.18 -5.02 -3.74
CA TRP A 77 0.12 -5.66 -3.57
C TRP A 77 0.97 -5.65 -4.86
N ILE A 78 0.34 -5.90 -6.00
CA ILE A 78 1.05 -5.96 -7.29
C ILE A 78 1.54 -4.57 -7.70
N VAL A 79 0.65 -3.57 -7.65
CA VAL A 79 0.93 -2.22 -8.13
C VAL A 79 1.87 -1.50 -7.16
N LEU A 80 1.59 -1.48 -5.85
CA LEU A 80 2.48 -0.82 -4.90
C LEU A 80 3.81 -1.56 -4.77
N GLY A 81 3.84 -2.89 -4.86
CA GLY A 81 5.08 -3.65 -4.91
C GLY A 81 5.94 -3.28 -6.13
N GLY A 82 5.33 -3.06 -7.30
CA GLY A 82 6.03 -2.55 -8.48
C GLY A 82 6.54 -1.11 -8.32
N TYR A 83 5.70 -0.18 -7.85
CA TYR A 83 6.10 1.22 -7.64
C TYR A 83 7.10 1.41 -6.49
N GLY A 84 7.03 0.56 -5.46
CA GLY A 84 7.99 0.55 -4.36
C GLY A 84 9.40 0.12 -4.80
N ALA A 85 9.53 -0.48 -5.97
CA ALA A 85 10.84 -0.83 -6.53
C ALA A 85 11.56 0.38 -7.14
N LEU A 86 10.85 1.48 -7.43
CA LEU A 86 11.40 2.61 -8.17
C LEU A 86 12.64 3.23 -7.51
N PRO A 87 12.69 3.47 -6.18
CA PRO A 87 13.92 3.97 -5.56
C PRO A 87 15.11 3.02 -5.71
N PHE A 88 14.89 1.70 -5.69
CA PHE A 88 15.97 0.73 -5.90
C PHE A 88 16.42 0.67 -7.36
N ILE A 89 15.50 0.79 -8.31
CA ILE A 89 15.80 0.82 -9.76
C ILE A 89 16.58 2.09 -10.14
N PHE A 90 16.20 3.23 -9.57
CA PHE A 90 16.87 4.50 -9.85
C PHE A 90 18.18 4.67 -9.06
N SER A 91 18.49 3.77 -8.14
CA SER A 91 19.67 3.86 -7.30
C SER A 91 20.91 3.34 -8.00
N GLU A 92 21.79 4.28 -8.36
CA GLU A 92 23.12 3.96 -8.88
C GLU A 92 24.04 3.38 -7.78
N ALA A 93 23.73 3.62 -6.49
CA ALA A 93 24.54 3.18 -5.36
C ALA A 93 24.51 1.66 -5.10
N ILE A 94 23.46 0.97 -5.56
CA ILE A 94 23.26 -0.46 -5.25
C ILE A 94 23.38 -1.33 -6.51
N SER A 95 23.24 -0.74 -7.71
CA SER A 95 23.46 -1.43 -9.00
C SER A 95 22.79 -2.81 -9.09
N VAL A 96 21.53 -2.90 -8.66
CA VAL A 96 20.76 -4.16 -8.65
C VAL A 96 20.00 -4.38 -9.95
N SER A 97 19.74 -5.64 -10.27
CA SER A 97 18.83 -5.98 -11.37
C SER A 97 17.40 -5.52 -11.07
N VAL A 98 16.59 -5.31 -12.10
CA VAL A 98 15.17 -4.93 -11.92
C VAL A 98 14.41 -5.99 -11.13
N THR A 99 14.76 -7.27 -11.31
CA THR A 99 14.16 -8.37 -10.55
C THR A 99 14.51 -8.30 -9.06
N ASP A 100 15.75 -7.96 -8.72
CA ASP A 100 16.17 -7.81 -7.32
C ASP A 100 15.53 -6.59 -6.67
N ALA A 101 15.39 -5.48 -7.40
CA ALA A 101 14.68 -4.30 -6.94
C ALA A 101 13.19 -4.58 -6.65
N ILE A 102 12.53 -5.34 -7.51
CA ILE A 102 11.15 -5.79 -7.29
C ILE A 102 11.11 -6.74 -6.09
N PHE A 103 12.06 -7.66 -5.96
CA PHE A 103 12.14 -8.57 -4.82
C PHE A 103 12.27 -7.83 -3.49
N GLU A 104 13.19 -6.85 -3.39
CA GLU A 104 13.34 -6.02 -2.18
C GLU A 104 12.05 -5.27 -1.85
N SER A 105 11.44 -4.64 -2.85
CA SER A 105 10.20 -3.88 -2.67
C SER A 105 9.06 -4.75 -2.18
N VAL A 106 8.82 -5.89 -2.84
CA VAL A 106 7.76 -6.83 -2.46
C VAL A 106 8.05 -7.40 -1.08
N SER A 107 9.26 -7.87 -0.81
CA SER A 107 9.65 -8.42 0.49
C SER A 107 9.47 -7.41 1.64
N GLY A 108 9.81 -6.15 1.40
CA GLY A 108 9.55 -5.04 2.31
C GLY A 108 8.06 -4.84 2.54
N LEU A 109 7.31 -4.64 1.46
CA LEU A 109 5.89 -4.31 1.50
C LEU A 109 5.02 -5.44 2.08
N THR A 110 5.33 -6.71 1.80
CA THR A 110 4.59 -7.87 2.35
C THR A 110 5.06 -8.28 3.73
N THR A 111 5.88 -7.44 4.36
CA THR A 111 6.50 -7.67 5.65
C THR A 111 7.24 -8.99 5.79
N THR A 112 7.83 -9.46 4.69
CA THR A 112 8.57 -10.73 4.65
C THR A 112 9.97 -10.57 5.21
N GLY A 113 10.64 -9.46 4.91
CA GLY A 113 11.95 -9.12 5.49
C GLY A 113 13.13 -9.94 4.96
N ALA A 114 12.94 -10.68 3.86
CA ALA A 114 14.04 -11.28 3.10
C ALA A 114 14.78 -10.20 2.29
N THR A 115 16.09 -10.36 2.10
CA THR A 115 16.88 -9.39 1.33
C THR A 115 17.89 -10.06 0.40
N VAL A 116 18.08 -9.46 -0.77
CA VAL A 116 19.11 -9.79 -1.78
C VAL A 116 20.25 -8.77 -1.78
N LEU A 117 20.10 -7.66 -1.04
CA LEU A 117 21.14 -6.65 -0.88
C LEU A 117 22.24 -7.14 0.07
N VAL A 118 23.49 -6.85 -0.28
CA VAL A 118 24.68 -7.15 0.53
C VAL A 118 25.33 -5.83 0.96
N GLY A 119 26.02 -5.84 2.11
CA GLY A 119 26.71 -4.65 2.61
C GLY A 119 25.74 -3.56 3.12
N LEU A 120 24.66 -3.98 3.78
CA LEU A 120 23.62 -3.07 4.26
C LEU A 120 24.15 -1.98 5.19
N ASP A 121 25.18 -2.28 5.98
CA ASP A 121 25.76 -1.34 6.95
C ASP A 121 26.42 -0.12 6.29
N ASP A 122 26.82 -0.24 5.02
CA ASP A 122 27.47 0.82 4.24
C ASP A 122 26.49 1.57 3.32
N LEU A 123 25.21 1.18 3.30
CA LEU A 123 24.21 1.82 2.45
C LEU A 123 23.79 3.20 2.98
N PRO A 124 23.38 4.13 2.08
CA PRO A 124 22.82 5.42 2.47
C PRO A 124 21.67 5.27 3.47
N GLN A 125 21.69 6.08 4.53
CA GLN A 125 20.72 5.96 5.63
C GLN A 125 19.28 6.19 5.16
N SER A 126 19.08 7.08 4.18
CA SER A 126 17.80 7.33 3.52
C SER A 126 17.18 6.07 2.89
N LEU A 127 18.02 5.19 2.34
CA LEU A 127 17.62 3.95 1.69
C LEU A 127 17.37 2.84 2.71
N LEU A 128 18.18 2.77 3.77
CA LEU A 128 17.88 1.93 4.92
C LEU A 128 16.54 2.31 5.56
N LEU A 129 16.28 3.61 5.74
CA LEU A 129 14.99 4.11 6.21
C LEU A 129 13.86 3.70 5.27
N TYR A 130 14.05 3.81 3.95
CA TYR A 130 13.02 3.44 2.98
C TYR A 130 12.61 1.97 3.10
N ARG A 131 13.58 1.07 3.29
CA ARG A 131 13.30 -0.36 3.50
C ARG A 131 12.43 -0.60 4.74
N GLN A 132 12.67 0.13 5.83
CA GLN A 132 11.85 0.05 7.04
C GLN A 132 10.47 0.69 6.84
N LEU A 133 10.38 1.76 6.03
CA LEU A 133 9.09 2.38 5.69
C LEU A 133 8.22 1.46 4.84
N LEU A 134 8.79 0.69 3.91
CA LEU A 134 8.04 -0.32 3.16
C LEU A 134 7.42 -1.37 4.08
N GLN A 135 8.18 -1.86 5.06
CA GLN A 135 7.72 -2.78 6.10
C GLN A 135 6.58 -2.17 6.93
N TRP A 136 6.75 -0.92 7.37
CA TRP A 136 5.75 -0.21 8.16
C TRP A 136 4.45 0.03 7.36
N LEU A 137 4.57 0.50 6.11
CA LEU A 137 3.43 0.69 5.20
C LEU A 137 2.72 -0.63 4.91
N GLY A 138 3.49 -1.70 4.70
CA GLY A 138 3.00 -3.06 4.55
C GLY A 138 2.19 -3.56 5.74
N GLY A 139 2.73 -3.37 6.95
CA GLY A 139 2.10 -3.72 8.22
C GLY A 139 0.77 -3.00 8.42
N ILE A 140 0.72 -1.69 8.15
CA ILE A 140 -0.55 -0.95 8.17
C ILE A 140 -1.51 -1.46 7.08
N GLY A 141 -0.99 -1.73 5.89
CA GLY A 141 -1.76 -2.25 4.76
C GLY A 141 -2.49 -3.55 5.11
N ILE A 142 -1.80 -4.53 5.69
CA ILE A 142 -2.42 -5.81 6.06
C ILE A 142 -3.45 -5.65 7.19
N ILE A 143 -3.20 -4.78 8.18
CA ILE A 143 -4.17 -4.51 9.26
C ILE A 143 -5.45 -3.89 8.70
N VAL A 144 -5.32 -2.86 7.86
CA VAL A 144 -6.47 -2.17 7.25
C VAL A 144 -7.25 -3.12 6.34
N LEU A 145 -6.54 -3.93 5.54
CA LEU A 145 -7.16 -4.95 4.69
C LEU A 145 -7.89 -6.01 5.51
N ALA A 146 -7.27 -6.52 6.58
CA ALA A 146 -7.90 -7.50 7.46
C ALA A 146 -9.18 -6.94 8.07
N VAL A 147 -9.15 -5.72 8.62
CA VAL A 147 -10.34 -5.09 9.23
C VAL A 147 -11.43 -4.79 8.19
N ALA A 148 -11.07 -4.44 6.97
CA ALA A 148 -12.02 -4.15 5.89
C ALA A 148 -12.64 -5.43 5.28
N VAL A 149 -11.85 -6.49 5.12
CA VAL A 149 -12.22 -7.70 4.35
C VAL A 149 -12.75 -8.82 5.24
N LEU A 150 -12.22 -9.02 6.47
CA LEU A 150 -12.67 -10.09 7.37
C LEU A 150 -14.20 -10.08 7.62
N PRO A 151 -14.84 -8.92 7.85
CA PRO A 151 -16.30 -8.88 8.01
C PRO A 151 -17.06 -9.37 6.77
N MET A 152 -16.52 -9.10 5.57
CA MET A 152 -17.14 -9.49 4.30
C MET A 152 -16.99 -10.98 4.01
N LEU A 153 -15.90 -11.61 4.47
CA LEU A 153 -15.66 -13.05 4.37
C LEU A 153 -16.49 -13.87 5.37
N GLY A 154 -17.19 -13.22 6.30
CA GLY A 154 -17.90 -13.89 7.40
C GLY A 154 -16.98 -14.57 8.42
N ILE A 155 -15.66 -14.36 8.28
CA ILE A 155 -14.62 -14.86 9.17
C ILE A 155 -14.37 -13.77 10.21
N GLY A 156 -15.16 -13.77 11.28
CA GLY A 156 -15.04 -12.77 12.34
C GLY A 156 -16.30 -12.64 13.16
N GLY A 157 -16.46 -13.51 14.16
CA GLY A 157 -17.39 -13.37 15.29
C GLY A 157 -18.90 -13.27 14.99
N VAL A 158 -19.32 -12.93 13.78
CA VAL A 158 -20.73 -12.79 13.39
C VAL A 158 -21.47 -14.13 13.47
N GLN A 159 -20.77 -15.23 13.20
CA GLN A 159 -21.28 -16.58 13.42
C GLN A 159 -21.34 -16.93 14.91
N LEU A 160 -20.40 -16.46 15.73
CA LEU A 160 -20.42 -16.64 17.19
C LEU A 160 -21.57 -15.84 17.82
N TYR A 161 -21.75 -14.59 17.41
CA TYR A 161 -22.88 -13.74 17.81
C TYR A 161 -24.23 -14.35 17.39
N ARG A 162 -24.31 -14.92 16.18
CA ARG A 162 -25.50 -15.66 15.72
C ARG A 162 -25.72 -16.97 16.49
N ALA A 163 -24.66 -17.63 16.96
CA ALA A 163 -24.75 -18.84 17.77
C ALA A 163 -25.14 -18.54 19.24
N GLU A 164 -24.76 -17.36 19.76
CA GLU A 164 -25.10 -16.91 21.11
C GLU A 164 -26.41 -16.11 21.19
N SER A 165 -26.94 -15.59 20.07
CA SER A 165 -28.22 -14.88 20.05
C SER A 165 -29.40 -15.84 19.88
N THR A 166 -30.07 -16.17 20.98
CA THR A 166 -31.39 -16.83 20.98
C THR A 166 -32.50 -15.81 20.76
N GLY A 167 -32.94 -15.62 19.51
CA GLY A 167 -34.11 -14.81 19.16
C GLY A 167 -34.13 -14.38 17.69
N PRO A 168 -35.30 -13.95 17.15
CA PRO A 168 -35.43 -13.58 15.73
C PRO A 168 -34.52 -12.39 15.42
N SER A 169 -33.48 -12.62 14.64
CA SER A 169 -32.49 -11.61 14.26
C SER A 169 -33.15 -10.56 13.35
N LYS A 170 -33.43 -9.38 13.91
CA LYS A 170 -33.72 -8.20 13.07
C LYS A 170 -32.48 -7.90 12.25
N ASP A 171 -32.58 -8.01 10.93
CA ASP A 171 -31.60 -7.57 9.95
C ASP A 171 -31.36 -6.05 10.04
N SER A 172 -30.67 -5.62 11.09
CA SER A 172 -30.06 -4.31 11.15
C SER A 172 -28.80 -4.36 10.30
N LYS A 173 -28.93 -4.03 9.01
CA LYS A 173 -27.80 -3.75 8.12
C LYS A 173 -26.92 -2.67 8.76
N LEU A 174 -25.88 -3.10 9.47
CA LEU A 174 -24.84 -2.23 10.01
C LEU A 174 -23.87 -1.84 8.90
N THR A 175 -24.24 -0.88 8.07
CA THR A 175 -23.28 0.06 7.47
C THR A 175 -23.37 1.33 8.34
N PRO A 176 -22.27 1.87 8.91
CA PRO A 176 -21.13 2.43 8.17
C PRO A 176 -19.78 2.39 8.95
N ARG A 177 -18.75 1.62 8.55
CA ARG A 177 -17.51 1.51 9.38
C ARG A 177 -16.17 1.45 8.65
N ILE A 178 -16.00 2.24 7.58
CA ILE A 178 -14.64 2.49 7.07
C ILE A 178 -14.09 3.79 7.66
N THR A 179 -14.89 4.87 7.64
CA THR A 179 -14.45 6.20 8.10
C THR A 179 -14.25 6.31 9.61
N SER A 180 -15.04 5.60 10.41
CA SER A 180 -14.93 5.64 11.88
C SER A 180 -13.69 4.90 12.40
N THR A 181 -13.31 3.82 11.73
CA THR A 181 -12.20 2.96 12.16
C THR A 181 -10.85 3.57 11.79
N ALA A 182 -10.77 4.21 10.61
CA ALA A 182 -9.57 4.95 10.19
C ALA A 182 -9.29 6.23 11.00
N LYS A 183 -10.26 6.73 11.77
CA LYS A 183 -10.11 7.95 12.60
C LYS A 183 -9.70 7.64 14.05
N ALA A 184 -9.73 6.38 14.45
CA ALA A 184 -9.42 5.91 15.81
C ALA A 184 -7.99 5.32 15.94
N LEU A 185 -7.33 5.11 14.80
CA LEU A 185 -5.92 4.73 14.67
C LEU A 185 -5.12 5.96 14.20
#